data_AF-A0A183L286-F1
#
_entry.id   AF-A0A183L286-F1
#
_cell.length_a   1.000
_cell.length_b   1.000
_cell.length_c   1.000
_cell.angle_alpha   90.00
_cell.angle_beta   90.00
_cell.angle_gamma   90.00
#
_symmetry.space_group_name_H-M   'P 1'
#
loop_
_entity.id
_entity.type
_entity.pdbx_description
1 polymer ?
#
loop_
_entity_poly.entity_id
_entity_poly.type
_entity_poly.pdbx_seq_one_letter_code
_entity_poly.pdbx_strand_id
1 'polypeptide(L)'
;MDDDFYNDSIGDQILLELNITNFTPTLTDKNKQTTTSTKDEINGLNDNSHSLITIPDQFLDFPYPKPYSQQLELMQTVYKTLESNCCGIFESPTGTGKSLSLLTATLRWLLDYNEKQVLLLNSLQSQLKLTNHENKENNSKEYDWIVEYDKNRLLKKQIEPQIEDLLIYQSNLQLIEKMKSSS
;
A
#
# COMPACT_ATOMS: atom_id res chain seq x y z
N MET A 1 6.59 39.79 -21.33
CA MET A 1 7.55 38.70 -21.05
C MET A 1 6.66 37.52 -20.79
N ASP A 2 6.44 36.74 -21.83
CA ASP A 2 5.64 35.53 -21.74
C ASP A 2 6.56 34.48 -21.10
N ASP A 3 6.24 34.10 -19.86
CA ASP A 3 6.89 32.97 -19.19
C ASP A 3 6.41 31.71 -19.90
N ASP A 4 7.18 31.26 -20.90
CA ASP A 4 6.96 30.01 -21.64
C ASP A 4 7.30 28.81 -20.74
N PHE A 5 6.46 28.57 -19.71
CA PHE A 5 6.54 27.41 -18.82
C PHE A 5 6.56 26.07 -19.58
N TYR A 6 5.97 26.04 -20.78
CA TYR A 6 5.94 24.87 -21.66
C TYR A 6 7.25 24.58 -22.39
N ASN A 7 8.25 25.45 -22.28
CA ASN A 7 9.55 25.29 -22.93
C ASN A 7 10.70 25.28 -21.89
N ASP A 8 10.42 24.77 -20.69
CA ASP A 8 11.42 24.60 -19.63
C ASP A 8 12.25 23.34 -19.85
N SER A 9 13.23 23.44 -20.75
CA SER A 9 14.19 22.38 -21.03
C SER A 9 15.00 21.95 -19.79
N ILE A 10 15.13 22.81 -18.77
CA ILE A 10 15.82 22.47 -17.52
C ILE A 10 14.93 21.56 -16.66
N GLY A 11 13.66 21.90 -16.51
CA GLY A 11 12.68 21.12 -15.76
C GLY A 11 12.52 19.71 -16.34
N ASP A 12 12.42 19.61 -17.67
CA ASP A 12 12.30 18.33 -18.37
C ASP A 12 13.55 17.45 -18.20
N GLN A 13 14.74 18.05 -18.20
CA GLN A 13 15.99 17.33 -18.02
C GLN A 13 16.14 16.78 -16.59
N ILE A 14 15.68 17.53 -15.60
CA ILE A 14 15.63 17.08 -14.20
C ILE A 14 14.60 15.95 -14.03
N LEU A 15 13.43 16.05 -14.67
CA LEU A 15 12.41 14.99 -14.62
C LEU A 15 12.89 13.66 -15.24
N LEU A 16 13.68 13.73 -16.32
CA LEU A 16 14.31 12.56 -16.94
C LEU A 16 15.40 11.94 -16.05
N GLU A 17 16.17 12.76 -15.33
CA GLU A 17 17.20 12.28 -14.39
C GLU A 17 16.61 11.59 -13.15
N LEU A 18 15.37 11.89 -12.77
CA LEU A 18 14.71 11.29 -11.61
C LEU A 18 14.37 9.79 -11.77
N ASN A 19 14.57 9.22 -12.98
CA ASN A 19 14.49 7.79 -13.27
C ASN A 19 13.30 7.06 -12.61
N ILE A 20 12.13 7.70 -12.62
CA ILE A 20 10.91 7.21 -11.97
C ILE A 20 10.30 6.12 -12.87
N THR A 21 10.67 4.87 -12.63
CA THR A 21 10.28 3.73 -13.48
C THR A 21 8.81 3.35 -13.40
N ASN A 22 8.03 3.92 -12.47
CA ASN A 22 6.64 3.56 -12.19
C ASN A 22 5.65 4.67 -12.52
N PHE A 23 5.84 5.37 -13.63
CA PHE A 23 4.87 6.34 -14.12
C PHE A 23 3.65 5.59 -14.68
N THR A 24 2.57 5.49 -13.90
CA THR A 24 1.25 5.15 -14.44
C THR A 24 0.55 6.46 -14.78
N PRO A 25 0.31 6.77 -16.07
CA PRO A 25 -0.44 7.97 -16.42
C PRO A 25 -1.88 7.80 -15.94
N THR A 26 -2.32 8.63 -15.00
CA THR A 26 -3.74 8.74 -14.66
C THR A 26 -4.44 9.41 -15.84
N LEU A 27 -5.32 8.68 -16.51
CA LEU A 27 -6.18 9.18 -17.59
C LEU A 27 -7.15 10.23 -17.04
N THR A 28 -6.72 11.49 -17.04
CA THR A 28 -7.60 12.66 -16.95
C THR A 28 -7.60 13.39 -18.28
N ASP A 29 -8.20 12.77 -19.30
CA ASP A 29 -8.68 13.52 -20.47
C ASP A 29 -9.93 12.88 -21.06
N LYS A 30 -11.07 13.47 -20.70
CA LYS A 30 -12.33 13.26 -21.43
C LYS A 30 -12.25 14.04 -22.73
N ASN A 31 -11.71 13.43 -23.80
CA ASN A 31 -12.23 13.58 -25.18
C ASN A 31 -11.44 12.77 -26.25
N LYS A 32 -12.11 11.76 -26.81
CA LYS A 32 -12.17 11.39 -28.24
C LYS A 32 -10.91 10.78 -28.92
N GLN A 33 -10.86 9.43 -28.95
CA GLN A 33 -10.94 8.66 -30.21
C GLN A 33 -11.10 7.14 -29.97
N THR A 34 -12.15 6.60 -30.58
CA THR A 34 -12.45 5.19 -30.85
C THR A 34 -11.46 4.57 -31.84
N THR A 35 -10.90 3.38 -31.53
CA THR A 35 -10.73 2.25 -32.47
C THR A 35 -10.51 0.92 -31.72
N THR A 36 -11.49 0.03 -31.84
CA THR A 36 -11.52 -1.44 -31.90
C THR A 36 -10.27 -2.31 -31.62
N SER A 37 -10.44 -3.19 -30.61
CA SER A 37 -10.27 -4.67 -30.59
C SER A 37 -8.90 -5.33 -30.82
N THR A 38 -8.41 -6.05 -29.79
CA THR A 38 -8.09 -7.50 -29.88
C THR A 38 -8.12 -8.15 -28.50
N LYS A 39 -8.75 -9.32 -28.44
CA LYS A 39 -8.72 -10.28 -27.33
C LYS A 39 -7.32 -10.89 -27.29
N ASP A 40 -6.71 -10.96 -26.11
CA ASP A 40 -5.77 -12.03 -25.77
C ASP A 40 -5.96 -12.38 -24.29
N GLU A 41 -6.55 -13.55 -24.08
CA GLU A 41 -6.44 -14.30 -22.85
C GLU A 41 -4.97 -14.70 -22.67
N ILE A 42 -4.38 -14.35 -21.54
CA ILE A 42 -3.23 -15.11 -21.00
C ILE A 42 -3.49 -15.35 -19.52
N ASN A 43 -3.57 -16.65 -19.23
CA ASN A 43 -3.76 -17.27 -17.94
C ASN A 43 -2.63 -16.96 -16.94
N GLY A 44 -2.97 -17.09 -15.66
CA GLY A 44 -2.19 -17.97 -14.79
C GLY A 44 -1.39 -17.31 -13.66
N LEU A 45 -1.92 -17.48 -12.45
CA LEU A 45 -1.22 -17.68 -11.17
C LEU A 45 0.16 -17.01 -10.99
N ASN A 46 0.16 -15.91 -10.24
CA ASN A 46 1.04 -15.71 -9.09
C ASN A 46 0.78 -14.32 -8.50
N ASP A 47 -0.18 -14.19 -7.59
CA ASP A 47 -0.26 -12.99 -6.78
C ASP A 47 -0.20 -13.38 -5.31
N ASN A 48 0.98 -13.15 -4.73
CA ASN A 48 1.17 -13.04 -3.29
C ASN A 48 0.08 -12.13 -2.75
N SER A 49 -0.91 -12.70 -2.07
CA SER A 49 -2.00 -11.98 -1.42
C SER A 49 -1.47 -11.21 -0.21
N HIS A 50 -0.60 -10.23 -0.44
CA HIS A 50 -0.49 -9.08 0.43
C HIS A 50 -1.87 -8.40 0.35
N SER A 51 -2.64 -8.47 1.44
CA SER A 51 -3.95 -7.86 1.56
C SER A 51 -3.89 -6.39 1.13
N LEU A 52 -4.31 -6.10 -0.10
CA LEU A 52 -4.39 -4.74 -0.59
C LEU A 52 -5.42 -4.01 0.26
N ILE A 53 -5.03 -2.90 0.87
CA ILE A 53 -6.01 -2.06 1.56
C ILE A 53 -7.00 -1.57 0.50
N THR A 54 -8.30 -1.80 0.73
CA THR A 54 -9.32 -1.38 -0.22
C THR A 54 -9.43 0.13 -0.21
N ILE A 55 -9.31 0.75 -1.38
CA ILE A 55 -9.43 2.20 -1.52
C ILE A 55 -10.85 2.60 -1.08
N PRO A 56 -11.01 3.52 -0.12
CA PRO A 56 -12.33 3.89 0.37
C PRO A 56 -13.09 4.72 -0.66
N ASP A 57 -14.38 4.36 -0.86
CA ASP A 57 -15.31 5.16 -1.66
C ASP A 57 -15.72 6.46 -0.96
N GLN A 58 -15.59 6.50 0.37
CA GLN A 58 -15.97 7.64 1.21
C GLN A 58 -14.95 7.84 2.34
N PHE A 59 -14.61 9.10 2.61
CA PHE A 59 -13.71 9.49 3.69
C PHE A 59 -14.52 10.09 4.85
N LEU A 60 -14.90 9.24 5.82
CA LEU A 60 -15.69 9.65 6.99
C LEU A 60 -14.95 10.64 7.89
N ASP A 61 -13.63 10.63 7.84
CA ASP A 61 -12.73 11.52 8.59
C ASP A 61 -12.64 12.93 7.97
N PHE A 62 -13.33 13.17 6.85
CA PHE A 62 -13.42 14.49 6.26
C PHE A 62 -14.35 15.39 7.10
N PRO A 63 -13.95 16.61 7.47
CA PRO A 63 -14.67 17.41 8.47
C PRO A 63 -16.00 18.00 7.97
N TYR A 64 -16.28 17.89 6.67
CA TYR A 64 -17.53 18.37 6.07
C TYR A 64 -18.43 17.20 5.66
N PRO A 65 -19.76 17.34 5.72
CA PRO A 65 -20.69 16.24 5.47
C PRO A 65 -20.56 15.58 4.09
N LYS A 66 -20.10 16.34 3.08
CA LYS A 66 -19.89 15.84 1.73
C LYS A 66 -18.72 16.55 1.06
N PRO A 67 -17.64 15.83 0.68
CA PRO A 67 -16.58 16.41 -0.12
C PRO A 67 -17.08 16.72 -1.54
N TYR A 68 -16.46 17.72 -2.18
CA TYR A 68 -16.64 17.94 -3.61
C TYR A 68 -16.08 16.74 -4.40
N SER A 69 -16.61 16.51 -5.61
CA SER A 69 -16.15 15.39 -6.45
C SER A 69 -14.65 15.43 -6.72
N GLN A 70 -14.08 16.63 -6.94
CA GLN A 70 -12.65 16.81 -7.18
C GLN A 70 -11.80 16.55 -5.93
N GLN A 71 -12.33 16.85 -4.73
CA GLN A 71 -11.64 16.53 -3.47
C GLN A 71 -11.63 15.02 -3.25
N LEU A 72 -12.75 14.35 -3.52
CA LEU A 72 -12.85 12.90 -3.39
C LEU A 72 -11.88 12.18 -4.34
N GLU A 73 -11.84 12.60 -5.61
CA GLU A 73 -10.91 12.06 -6.60
C GLU A 73 -9.44 12.26 -6.19
N LEU A 74 -9.09 13.45 -5.70
CA LEU A 74 -7.76 13.72 -5.16
C LEU A 74 -7.44 12.79 -3.97
N MET A 75 -8.37 12.64 -3.02
CA MET A 75 -8.17 11.78 -1.85
C MET A 75 -7.96 10.32 -2.25
N GLN A 76 -8.78 9.79 -3.16
CA GLN A 76 -8.67 8.42 -3.65
C GLN A 76 -7.36 8.17 -4.41
N THR A 77 -6.93 9.14 -5.23
CA THR A 77 -5.70 9.00 -6.00
C THR A 77 -4.46 9.05 -5.09
N VAL A 78 -4.43 9.98 -4.13
CA VAL A 78 -3.38 10.02 -3.09
C VAL A 78 -3.33 8.72 -2.31
N TYR A 79 -4.48 8.22 -1.86
CA TYR A 79 -4.57 6.97 -1.11
C TYR A 79 -3.99 5.78 -1.91
N LYS A 80 -4.37 5.67 -3.19
CA LYS A 80 -3.87 4.64 -4.09
C LYS A 80 -2.36 4.72 -4.30
N THR A 81 -1.82 5.93 -4.46
CA THR A 81 -0.38 6.17 -4.60
C THR A 81 0.39 5.73 -3.36
N LEU A 82 -0.14 6.03 -2.16
CA LEU A 82 0.45 5.58 -0.90
C LEU A 82 0.44 4.05 -0.78
N GLU A 83 -0.70 3.39 -1.07
CA GLU A 83 -0.78 1.92 -1.02
C GLU A 83 0.13 1.24 -2.05
N SER A 84 0.35 1.88 -3.19
CA SER A 84 1.24 1.39 -4.25
C SER A 84 2.73 1.65 -3.97
N ASN A 85 3.06 2.31 -2.85
CA ASN A 85 4.41 2.74 -2.50
C ASN A 85 5.12 3.50 -3.64
N CYS A 86 4.38 4.35 -4.37
CA CYS A 86 4.91 5.10 -5.51
C CYS A 86 4.85 6.62 -5.29
N CYS A 87 5.53 7.37 -6.15
CA CYS A 87 5.44 8.83 -6.18
C CYS A 87 4.30 9.25 -7.11
N GLY A 88 3.51 10.25 -6.71
CA GLY A 88 2.41 10.80 -7.50
C GLY A 88 2.51 12.32 -7.60
N ILE A 89 2.27 12.86 -8.80
CA ILE A 89 2.17 14.29 -9.05
C ILE A 89 0.68 14.61 -9.21
N PHE A 90 0.17 15.52 -8.37
CA PHE A 90 -1.26 15.84 -8.33
C PHE A 90 -1.50 17.32 -8.59
N GLU A 91 -2.26 17.60 -9.63
CA GLU A 91 -2.83 18.92 -9.87
C GLU A 91 -4.26 19.00 -9.36
N SER A 92 -4.68 20.19 -8.95
CA SER A 92 -6.06 20.43 -8.54
C SER A 92 -6.38 21.93 -8.65
N PRO A 93 -7.64 22.36 -8.69
CA PRO A 93 -7.99 23.78 -8.66
C PRO A 93 -7.65 24.45 -7.32
N THR A 94 -7.32 25.76 -7.34
CA THR A 94 -7.06 26.53 -6.11
C THR A 94 -8.36 26.85 -5.37
N GLY A 95 -8.31 26.91 -4.03
CA GLY A 95 -9.46 27.32 -3.20
C GLY A 95 -10.41 26.19 -2.77
N THR A 96 -10.18 24.94 -3.22
CA THR A 96 -11.02 23.79 -2.90
C THR A 96 -10.47 22.91 -1.78
N GLY A 97 -9.68 23.45 -0.84
CA GLY A 97 -9.20 22.68 0.33
C GLY A 97 -8.27 21.50 0.01
N LYS A 98 -7.27 21.70 -0.86
CA LYS A 98 -6.24 20.70 -1.20
C LYS A 98 -5.54 20.15 0.04
N SER A 99 -5.05 21.03 0.92
CA SER A 99 -4.31 20.64 2.12
C SER A 99 -5.15 19.75 3.02
N LEU A 100 -6.44 20.08 3.16
CA LEU A 100 -7.37 19.27 3.94
C LEU A 100 -7.60 17.91 3.28
N SER A 101 -7.85 17.87 1.98
CA SER A 101 -8.03 16.62 1.22
C SER A 101 -6.79 15.72 1.33
N LEU A 102 -5.60 16.29 1.16
CA LEU A 102 -4.33 15.59 1.30
C LEU A 102 -4.13 15.03 2.71
N LEU A 103 -4.42 15.83 3.74
CA LEU A 103 -4.34 15.37 5.13
C LEU A 103 -5.34 14.25 5.43
N THR A 104 -6.59 14.39 5.01
CA THR A 104 -7.61 13.36 5.23
C THR A 104 -7.21 12.05 4.57
N ALA A 105 -6.74 12.08 3.31
CA ALA A 105 -6.33 10.87 2.61
C ALA A 105 -5.10 10.20 3.24
N THR A 106 -4.07 10.98 3.59
CA THR A 106 -2.83 10.46 4.17
C THR A 106 -3.05 9.90 5.57
N LEU A 107 -3.80 10.59 6.42
CA LEU A 107 -4.12 10.12 7.77
C LEU A 107 -5.01 8.88 7.73
N ARG A 108 -6.02 8.86 6.85
CA ARG A 108 -6.88 7.69 6.66
C ARG A 108 -6.05 6.46 6.26
N TRP A 109 -5.20 6.62 5.24
CA TRP A 109 -4.31 5.54 4.79
C TRP A 109 -3.38 5.09 5.91
N LEU A 110 -2.81 6.01 6.69
CA LEU A 110 -1.94 5.66 7.82
C LEU A 110 -2.67 4.83 8.87
N LEU A 111 -3.91 5.17 9.22
CA LEU A 111 -4.71 4.38 10.16
C LEU A 111 -4.97 2.97 9.65
N ASP A 112 -5.42 2.86 8.40
CA ASP A 112 -5.71 1.57 7.76
C ASP A 112 -4.41 0.73 7.62
N TYR A 113 -3.28 1.39 7.32
CA TYR A 113 -1.96 0.76 7.22
C TYR A 113 -1.49 0.21 8.57
N ASN A 114 -1.63 1.00 9.65
CA ASN A 114 -1.27 0.56 11.00
C ASN A 114 -2.07 -0.69 11.40
N GLU A 115 -3.37 -0.73 11.11
CA GLU A 115 -4.22 -1.89 11.37
C GLU A 115 -3.77 -3.11 10.57
N LYS A 116 -3.46 -2.92 9.27
CA LYS A 116 -2.92 -3.98 8.40
C LYS A 116 -1.63 -4.59 8.96
N GLN A 117 -0.71 -3.78 9.49
CA GLN A 117 0.53 -4.29 10.09
C GLN A 117 0.26 -5.18 11.31
N VAL A 118 -0.69 -4.80 12.15
CA VAL A 118 -1.09 -5.61 13.33
C VAL A 118 -1.73 -6.93 12.90
N LEU A 119 -2.60 -6.90 11.89
CA LEU A 119 -3.22 -8.12 11.34
C LEU A 119 -2.17 -9.04 10.70
N LEU A 120 -1.21 -8.47 9.97
CA LEU A 120 -0.10 -9.21 9.37
C LEU A 120 0.71 -9.93 10.45
N LEU A 121 1.10 -9.21 11.52
CA LEU A 121 1.83 -9.78 12.65
C LEU A 121 1.08 -10.99 13.24
N ASN A 122 -0.22 -10.83 13.53
CA ASN A 122 -1.04 -11.90 14.09
C ASN A 122 -1.12 -13.12 13.16
N SER A 123 -1.20 -12.89 11.84
CA SER A 123 -1.22 -13.96 10.84
C SER A 123 0.10 -14.72 10.80
N LEU A 124 1.24 -14.02 10.81
CA LEU A 124 2.59 -14.62 10.79
C LEU A 124 2.87 -15.40 12.08
N GLN A 125 2.49 -14.86 13.25
CA GLN A 125 2.59 -15.58 14.52
C GLN A 125 1.74 -16.85 14.54
N SER A 126 0.55 -16.82 13.93
CA SER A 126 -0.32 -17.99 13.82
C SER A 126 0.29 -19.06 12.91
N GLN A 127 0.87 -18.66 11.77
CA GLN A 127 1.60 -19.56 10.88
C GLN A 127 2.76 -20.26 11.59
N LEU A 128 3.56 -19.53 12.39
CA LEU A 128 4.64 -20.14 13.19
C LEU A 128 4.12 -21.15 14.23
N LYS A 129 2.99 -20.85 14.89
CA LYS A 129 2.39 -21.77 15.89
C LYS A 129 1.93 -23.08 15.25
N LEU A 130 1.25 -23.00 14.10
CA LEU A 130 0.78 -24.18 13.36
C LEU A 130 1.96 -25.05 12.90
N THR A 131 2.97 -24.42 12.31
CA THR A 131 4.22 -25.07 11.87
C THR A 131 4.91 -25.84 13.01
N ASN A 132 4.93 -25.28 14.22
CA ASN A 132 5.51 -25.95 15.38
C ASN A 132 4.64 -27.12 15.90
N HIS A 133 3.32 -27.10 15.68
CA HIS A 133 2.38 -28.12 16.16
C HIS A 133 2.28 -29.33 15.22
N GLU A 134 2.30 -29.12 13.89
CA GLU A 134 2.30 -30.19 12.88
C GLU A 134 3.50 -31.13 13.01
N ASN A 135 4.64 -30.61 13.49
CA ASN A 135 5.84 -31.39 13.81
C ASN A 135 5.63 -32.41 14.94
N LYS A 136 4.61 -32.26 15.80
CA LYS A 136 4.33 -33.22 16.90
C LYS A 136 3.43 -34.38 16.49
N GLU A 137 2.55 -34.21 15.51
CA GLU A 137 1.50 -35.20 15.20
C GLU A 137 1.88 -36.19 14.07
N ASN A 138 2.81 -35.83 13.19
CA ASN A 138 3.15 -36.63 11.99
C ASN A 138 4.23 -37.71 12.18
N ASN A 139 4.45 -38.20 13.40
CA ASN A 139 5.50 -39.18 13.75
C ASN A 139 5.25 -40.63 13.22
N SER A 140 4.39 -40.81 12.20
CA SER A 140 3.92 -42.13 11.73
C SER A 140 4.25 -42.48 10.28
N LYS A 141 5.00 -41.65 9.54
CA LYS A 141 5.45 -41.98 8.18
C LYS A 141 6.97 -41.87 8.04
N GLU A 142 7.55 -43.02 7.75
CA GLU A 142 8.96 -43.29 7.52
C GLU A 142 9.53 -42.39 6.39
N TYR A 143 10.53 -41.57 6.77
CA TYR A 143 11.43 -40.72 5.97
C TYR A 143 10.83 -39.65 5.03
N ASP A 144 10.36 -38.52 5.60
CA ASP A 144 10.54 -37.21 4.96
C ASP A 144 10.81 -36.06 5.97
N TRP A 145 11.35 -36.40 7.14
CA TRP A 145 11.60 -35.42 8.20
C TRP A 145 12.71 -34.41 7.85
N ILE A 146 13.66 -34.79 6.97
CA ILE A 146 14.77 -33.92 6.55
C ILE A 146 14.24 -32.79 5.66
N VAL A 147 13.41 -33.13 4.65
CA VAL A 147 12.82 -32.13 3.75
C VAL A 147 11.86 -31.23 4.52
N GLU A 148 11.08 -31.81 5.44
CA GLU A 148 10.17 -31.04 6.28
C GLU A 148 10.92 -30.12 7.26
N TYR A 149 12.03 -30.59 7.84
CA TYR A 149 12.90 -29.74 8.65
C TYR A 149 13.51 -28.60 7.84
N ASP A 150 14.00 -28.86 6.63
CA ASP A 150 14.56 -27.82 5.76
C ASP A 150 13.48 -26.82 5.32
N LYS A 151 12.26 -27.26 4.98
CA LYS A 151 11.11 -26.37 4.71
C LYS A 151 10.82 -25.48 5.91
N ASN A 152 10.73 -26.05 7.10
CA ASN A 152 10.47 -25.32 8.34
C ASN A 152 11.59 -24.33 8.68
N ARG A 153 12.85 -24.70 8.43
CA ARG A 153 14.01 -23.82 8.61
C ARG A 153 13.95 -22.63 7.65
N LEU A 154 13.64 -22.87 6.37
CA LEU A 154 13.53 -21.82 5.36
C LEU A 154 12.37 -20.88 5.65
N LEU A 155 11.21 -21.42 6.04
CA LEU A 155 10.03 -20.65 6.40
C LEU A 155 10.31 -19.75 7.61
N LYS A 156 10.88 -20.31 8.68
CA LYS A 156 11.28 -19.54 9.88
C LYS A 156 12.28 -18.45 9.53
N LYS A 157 13.31 -18.76 8.75
CA LYS A 157 14.30 -17.78 8.30
C LYS A 157 13.68 -16.59 7.55
N GLN A 158 12.58 -16.81 6.82
CA GLN A 158 11.88 -15.76 6.09
C GLN A 158 10.89 -14.98 6.98
N ILE A 159 10.17 -15.65 7.88
CA ILE A 159 9.11 -15.05 8.69
C ILE A 159 9.65 -14.33 9.92
N GLU A 160 10.64 -14.89 10.60
CA GLU A 160 11.21 -14.33 11.84
C GLU A 160 11.66 -12.87 11.72
N PRO A 161 12.42 -12.44 10.69
CA PRO A 161 12.81 -11.03 10.57
C PRO A 161 11.60 -10.11 10.37
N GLN A 162 10.60 -10.53 9.58
CA GLN A 162 9.38 -9.75 9.38
C GLN A 162 8.60 -9.59 10.69
N ILE A 163 8.54 -10.64 11.52
CA ILE A 163 7.88 -10.55 12.83
C ILE A 163 8.63 -9.60 13.76
N GLU A 164 9.96 -9.62 13.77
CA GLU A 164 10.76 -8.74 14.60
C GLU A 164 10.50 -7.26 14.26
N ASP A 165 10.53 -6.91 12.97
CA ASP A 165 10.22 -5.56 12.49
C ASP A 165 8.80 -5.13 12.90
N LEU A 166 7.82 -6.04 12.73
CA LEU A 166 6.43 -5.78 13.10
C LEU A 166 6.22 -5.65 14.62
N LEU A 167 6.99 -6.37 15.43
CA LEU A 167 6.94 -6.26 16.90
C LEU A 167 7.47 -4.92 17.38
N ILE A 168 8.59 -4.45 16.81
CA ILE A 168 9.13 -3.12 17.08
C ILE A 168 8.06 -2.06 16.73
N TYR A 169 7.47 -2.21 15.55
CA TYR A 169 6.41 -1.33 15.09
C TYR A 169 5.19 -1.32 16.03
N GLN A 170 4.70 -2.50 16.46
CA GLN A 170 3.60 -2.62 17.40
C GLN A 170 3.93 -1.96 18.75
N SER A 171 5.16 -2.14 19.25
CA SER A 171 5.62 -1.51 20.48
C SER A 171 5.59 0.02 20.38
N ASN A 172 6.03 0.57 19.24
CA ASN A 172 5.96 2.00 18.98
C ASN A 172 4.52 2.52 18.98
N LEU A 173 3.58 1.79 18.36
CA LEU A 173 2.16 2.14 18.39
C LEU A 173 1.60 2.16 19.82
N GLN A 174 1.91 1.15 20.64
CA GLN A 174 1.49 1.09 22.05
C GLN A 174 2.05 2.26 22.87
N LEU A 175 3.29 2.66 22.61
CA LEU A 175 3.92 3.81 23.25
C LEU A 175 3.19 5.11 22.89
N ILE A 176 2.80 5.28 21.62
CA ILE A 176 1.99 6.43 21.16
C ILE A 176 0.63 6.45 21.87
N GLU A 177 -0.06 5.32 21.96
CA GLU A 177 -1.34 5.23 22.67
C GLU A 177 -1.20 5.58 24.15
N LYS A 178 -0.14 5.09 24.80
CA LYS A 178 0.15 5.40 26.20
C LYS A 178 0.35 6.91 26.39
N MET A 179 1.16 7.55 25.54
CA MET A 179 1.38 9.01 25.59
C MET A 179 0.08 9.79 25.41
N LYS A 180 -0.78 9.36 24.47
CA LYS A 180 -2.10 9.95 24.24
C LYS A 180 -3.02 9.80 25.45
N SER A 181 -2.99 8.66 26.14
CA SER A 181 -3.83 8.42 27.34
C SER A 181 -3.35 9.17 28.58
N SER A 182 -2.08 9.56 28.61
CA SER A 182 -1.46 10.31 29.72
C SER A 182 -1.52 11.83 29.58
N SER A 183 -2.01 12.34 28.44
CA SER A 183 -2.17 13.78 28.15
C SER A 183 -3.63 14.19 28.29
#